data_AF-A0A653EWP7-F1
#
_entry.id   AF-A0A653EWP7-F1
#
_cell.length_a   1.000
_cell.length_b   1.000
_cell.length_c   1.000
_cell.angle_alpha   90.00
_cell.angle_beta   90.00
_cell.angle_gamma   90.00
#
_symmetry.space_group_name_H-M   'P 1'
#
loop_
_entity.id
_entity.type
_entity.pdbx_description
1 polymer ?
#
loop_
_entity_poly.entity_id
_entity_poly.type
_entity_poly.pdbx_seq_one_letter_code
_entity_poly.pdbx_strand_id
1 'polypeptide(L)' 'MLPWTHTFTTTIPAVFANLVAQGDSNAIGCRISVNGEIKEQQYATEVNAQTFCLVKSA' A
#
# COMPACT_ATOMS: atom_id res chain seq x y z
N MET A 1 -8.55 -9.61 -6.92
CA MET A 1 -9.69 -8.68 -6.78
C MET A 1 -9.43 -7.76 -5.59
N LEU A 2 -9.56 -6.45 -5.76
CA LEU A 2 -9.58 -5.48 -4.65
C LEU A 2 -10.93 -5.59 -3.91
N PRO A 3 -11.00 -5.32 -2.60
CA PRO A 3 -9.87 -5.04 -1.72
C PRO A 3 -9.22 -6.35 -1.23
N TRP A 4 -7.89 -6.45 -1.35
CA TRP A 4 -7.11 -7.53 -0.75
C TRP A 4 -6.21 -6.97 0.34
N THR A 5 -5.88 -7.77 1.34
CA THR A 5 -4.97 -7.40 2.43
C THR A 5 -3.91 -8.49 2.57
N HIS A 6 -2.64 -8.10 2.69
CA HIS A 6 -1.53 -8.98 2.98
C HIS A 6 -0.79 -8.50 4.21
N THR A 7 -0.55 -9.42 5.14
CA THR A 7 0.18 -9.16 6.38
C THR A 7 1.46 -9.97 6.35
N PHE A 8 2.59 -9.28 6.50
CA PHE A 8 3.91 -9.87 6.57
C PHE A 8 4.50 -9.61 7.96
N THR A 9 5.05 -10.64 8.58
CA THR A 9 5.76 -10.54 9.86
C THR A 9 7.23 -10.82 9.62
N THR A 10 8.10 -9.89 10.02
CA THR A 10 9.55 -10.01 9.90
C THR A 10 10.22 -9.48 11.15
N THR A 11 11.37 -10.05 11.50
CA THR A 11 12.23 -9.61 12.61
C THR A 11 13.38 -8.72 12.13
N ILE A 12 13.48 -8.49 10.82
CA ILE A 12 14.51 -7.63 10.22
C ILE A 12 14.02 -6.17 10.33
N PRO A 13 14.82 -5.25 10.91
CA PRO A 13 14.41 -3.86 11.10
C PRO A 13 14.27 -3.10 9.77
N ALA A 14 15.12 -3.44 8.80
CA ALA A 14 15.08 -2.85 7.47
C ALA A 14 14.08 -3.59 6.58
N VAL A 15 12.95 -2.93 6.26
CA VAL A 15 11.93 -3.46 5.36
C VAL A 15 11.64 -2.45 4.25
N PHE A 16 11.76 -2.92 3.02
CA PHE A 16 11.32 -2.20 1.83
C PHE A 16 10.01 -2.81 1.33
N ALA A 17 8.96 -1.99 1.28
CA ALA A 17 7.66 -2.39 0.73
C ALA A 17 7.25 -1.41 -0.37
N ASN A 18 7.03 -1.94 -1.58
CA ASN A 18 6.45 -1.20 -2.70
C ASN A 18 5.15 -1.88 -3.11
N LEU A 19 4.04 -1.19 -2.89
CA LEU A 19 2.70 -1.65 -3.19
C LEU A 19 2.14 -0.82 -4.34
N VAL A 20 1.83 -1.46 -5.46
CA VAL A 20 1.17 -0.82 -6.60
C VAL A 20 -0.25 -1.36 -6.69
N ALA A 21 -1.22 -0.45 -6.81
CA ALA A 21 -2.61 -0.79 -7.01
C ALA A 21 -3.11 -0.06 -8.26
N GLN A 22 -3.60 -0.83 -9.24
CA GLN A 22 -4.18 -0.33 -10.48
C GLN A 22 -5.50 -1.07 -10.72
N GLY A 23 -6.52 -0.36 -11.16
CA GLY A 23 -7.78 -0.98 -11.57
C GLY A 23 -8.72 0.02 -12.23
N ASP A 24 -9.76 -0.51 -12.87
CA ASP A 24 -10.75 0.27 -13.63
C ASP A 24 -11.76 1.00 -12.71
N SER A 25 -11.52 0.99 -11.40
CA SER A 25 -12.34 1.68 -10.41
C SER A 25 -12.09 3.19 -10.44
N ASN A 26 -13.13 3.96 -10.15
CA ASN A 26 -13.09 5.42 -10.04
C ASN A 26 -12.27 5.90 -8.82
N ALA A 27 -11.97 4.98 -7.91
CA ALA A 27 -11.14 5.22 -6.74
C ALA A 27 -10.35 3.95 -6.39
N ILE A 28 -9.06 4.13 -6.13
CA ILE A 28 -8.16 3.08 -5.62
C ILE A 28 -7.30 3.66 -4.51
N GLY A 29 -7.04 2.83 -3.49
CA GLY A 29 -6.20 3.21 -2.37
C GLY A 29 -5.15 2.15 -2.09
N CYS A 30 -4.04 2.58 -1.52
CA CYS A 30 -3.06 1.71 -0.89
C CYS A 30 -2.79 2.20 0.53
N ARG A 31 -2.52 1.26 1.43
CA ARG A 31 -2.18 1.56 2.82
C ARG A 31 -1.17 0.54 3.32
N ILE A 32 -0.08 1.02 3.90
CA ILE A 32 0.95 0.18 4.54
C ILE A 32 1.03 0.56 6.01
N SER A 33 0.93 -0.45 6.88
CA SER A 33 1.05 -0.31 8.33
C SER A 33 2.19 -1.18 8.85
N VAL A 34 3.00 -0.62 9.75
CA VAL A 34 4.09 -1.33 10.44
C VAL A 34 3.81 -1.26 11.93
N ASN A 35 3.76 -2.40 12.61
CA ASN A 35 3.44 -2.48 14.05
C ASN A 35 2.11 -1.77 14.42
N GLY A 36 1.13 -1.78 13.51
CA GLY A 36 -0.16 -1.10 13.69
C GLY A 36 -0.15 0.40 13.39
N GLU A 37 1.01 1.00 13.10
CA GLU A 37 1.13 2.41 12.74
C GLU A 37 1.09 2.57 11.21
N ILE A 38 0.26 3.48 10.70
CA ILE A 38 0.21 3.77 9.25
C ILE A 38 1.49 4.50 8.86
N LYS A 39 2.29 3.88 7.97
CA LYS A 39 3.52 4.46 7.46
C LYS A 39 3.34 5.16 6.12
N GLU A 40 2.44 4.66 5.28
CA GLU A 40 2.10 5.29 4.00
C GLU A 40 0.64 4.98 3.66
N GLN A 41 -0.06 5.98 3.13
CA GLN A 41 -1.43 5.83 2.63
C GLN A 41 -1.64 6.78 1.47
N GLN A 42 -2.10 6.24 0.34
CA GLN A 42 -2.38 7.02 -0.85
C GLN A 42 -3.72 6.64 -1.44
N TYR A 43 -4.39 7.60 -2.06
CA TYR A 43 -5.64 7.41 -2.79
C TYR A 43 -5.56 8.12 -4.12
N ALA A 44 -5.98 7.44 -5.18
CA ALA A 44 -6.18 8.03 -6.50
C ALA A 44 -7.66 7.92 -6.85
N THR A 45 -8.22 9.02 -7.34
CA THR A 45 -9.62 9.12 -7.79
C THR A 45 -9.65 9.55 -9.25
N GLU A 46 -9.44 8.60 -10.14
CA GLU A 46 -9.39 8.82 -11.59
C GLU A 46 -10.05 7.66 -12.34
N VAL A 47 -10.41 7.86 -13.61
CA VAL A 47 -10.84 6.76 -14.48
C VAL A 47 -9.60 5.93 -14.83
N ASN A 48 -9.60 4.65 -14.49
CA ASN A 48 -8.41 3.78 -14.47
C ASN A 48 -7.38 4.18 -13.39
N ALA A 49 -7.86 4.38 -12.15
CA ALA A 49 -7.03 4.86 -11.07
C ALA A 49 -5.82 3.95 -10.81
N GLN A 50 -4.64 4.58 -10.70
CA GLN A 50 -3.38 3.95 -10.29
C GLN A 50 -2.82 4.69 -9.08
N THR A 51 -2.40 3.94 -8.07
CA THR A 51 -1.71 4.47 -6.88
C THR A 51 -0.54 3.57 -6.49
N PHE A 52 0.43 4.14 -5.77
CA PHE A 52 1.55 3.39 -5.21
C PHE A 52 1.83 3.84 -3.78
N CYS A 53 2.21 2.89 -2.92
CA CYS A 53 2.66 3.15 -1.56
C CYS A 53 4.07 2.59 -1.40
N LEU A 54 4.96 3.40 -0.86
CA LEU A 54 6.36 3.04 -0.68
C LEU A 54 6.77 3.27 0.77
N VAL A 55 7.26 2.22 1.44
CA VAL A 55 7.86 2.35 2.76
C VAL A 55 9.31 1.87 2.70
N LYS A 56 10.20 2.72 3.20
CA LYS A 56 11.60 2.42 3.49
C LYS A 56 11.75 2.48 5.00
N SER A 57 11.43 1.39 5.71
CA SER A 57 11.74 1.33 7.15
C SER A 57 13.23 1.03 7.31
N ALA A 58 13.90 1.87 8.11
CA ALA A 58 15.28 1.71 8.54
C ALA A 58 15.32 1.07 9.93
#